data_AF-A0A9X3WY63-F1
#
_entry.id   AF-A0A9X3WY63-F1
#
_cell.length_a   1.000
_cell.length_b   1.000
_cell.length_c   1.000
_cell.angle_alpha   90.00
_cell.angle_beta   90.00
_cell.angle_gamma   90.00
#
_symmetry.space_group_name_H-M   'P 1'
#
loop_
_entity.id
_entity.type
_entity.pdbx_description
1 polymer ?
#
loop_
_entity_poly.entity_id
_entity_poly.type
_entity_poly.pdbx_seq_one_letter_code
_entity_poly.pdbx_strand_id
1 'polypeptide(L)'
;MVTSTIAPAPPLPFDAPTFFAQSKDVCVVYDVARRFVYANPAATALFAFEPAALAGKSPRDLYGDRASSIEQCVERAFSSGEVVQVVHKIRGGSGEVVYLDTSYTPMRGADGGVSFIVSIGRDMTDTSARWRELEDTVARRTRDLTAMESRFDGLLRNLQIGLIIRGPRGEMRFVNRRALELLGLTEAQMLGRAPSDPGWAMLDEDGKPLPPDQAPMARALGKGESLSAMIIGVDRPKTADRVWILVNVMVQRGADGAIEQYVATLSDVTEAQKATRALAEREETFRLLAETITDVFWMTNADEHGLVYVSPAYENVWGRPRSEVYEDRSNFLEAIHPDDHSSVLEALPLQEKGEYDIEYRVVRPGGTIRWVRDRAFPVKDASGKVVRLVGLATDITEQRSTSELIRRQADALRELSTPLVPIGQGVLAMPIVGVLDSARARQVLETLLEGIVAHAAEVVILDVTGVGVVDAQVASALVSATQAARLLGAEVLLTGLRPDVAHTIVGLGLDLGTIVTRSTLEMGIRWALSERKRGKNASFRKGSGK
;
A
#
# COMPACT_ATOMS: atom_id res chain seq x y z
N MET A 1 -79.87 80.18 13.83
CA MET A 1 -80.16 79.26 12.71
C MET A 1 -79.96 80.02 11.42
N VAL A 2 -78.83 79.82 10.74
CA VAL A 2 -78.63 80.28 9.36
C VAL A 2 -78.74 79.04 8.50
N THR A 3 -79.92 78.81 7.95
CA THR A 3 -80.18 77.77 6.96
C THR A 3 -79.52 78.19 5.65
N SER A 4 -78.36 77.60 5.35
CA SER A 4 -77.67 77.72 4.06
C SER A 4 -78.49 76.99 2.99
N THR A 5 -79.22 77.74 2.19
CA THR A 5 -79.92 77.27 0.99
C THR A 5 -78.90 76.96 -0.10
N ILE A 6 -78.70 75.67 -0.40
CA ILE A 6 -77.86 75.18 -1.49
C ILE A 6 -78.58 75.49 -2.82
N ALA A 7 -77.88 76.13 -3.76
CA ALA A 7 -78.40 76.39 -5.11
C ALA A 7 -78.73 75.08 -5.85
N PRO A 8 -79.80 75.01 -6.66
CA PRO A 8 -80.13 73.79 -7.39
C PRO A 8 -79.01 73.43 -8.37
N ALA A 9 -78.58 72.16 -8.34
CA ALA A 9 -77.55 71.63 -9.23
C ALA A 9 -77.97 71.81 -10.71
N PRO A 10 -77.03 72.12 -11.63
CA PRO A 10 -77.35 72.23 -13.05
C PRO A 10 -78.00 70.93 -13.56
N PRO A 11 -78.98 71.01 -14.47
CA PRO A 11 -79.65 69.81 -14.98
C PRO A 11 -78.63 68.88 -15.63
N LEU A 12 -78.72 67.59 -15.31
CA LEU A 12 -77.84 66.57 -15.86
C LEU A 12 -77.97 66.53 -17.40
N PRO A 13 -76.88 66.24 -18.12
CA PRO A 13 -76.86 66.26 -19.59
C PRO A 13 -77.79 65.21 -20.23
N PHE A 14 -78.18 64.20 -19.46
CA PHE A 14 -79.11 63.13 -19.80
C PHE A 14 -79.65 62.54 -18.49
N ASP A 15 -80.65 61.64 -18.59
CA ASP A 15 -81.19 60.92 -17.44
C ASP A 15 -80.21 59.85 -16.92
N ALA A 16 -79.12 60.33 -16.29
CA ALA A 16 -78.08 59.51 -15.70
C ALA A 16 -78.60 58.54 -14.62
N PRO A 17 -79.60 58.92 -13.78
CA PRO A 17 -80.28 57.98 -12.89
C PRO A 17 -80.85 56.76 -13.62
N THR A 18 -81.61 56.94 -14.69
CA THR A 18 -82.20 55.81 -15.43
C THR A 18 -81.13 54.95 -16.10
N PHE A 19 -80.05 55.55 -16.62
CA PHE A 19 -79.03 54.82 -17.38
C PHE A 19 -78.04 54.05 -16.49
N PHE A 20 -77.63 54.59 -15.34
CA PHE A 20 -76.57 54.01 -14.51
C PHE A 20 -77.03 53.37 -13.20
N ALA A 21 -78.30 53.51 -12.80
CA ALA A 21 -78.77 52.98 -11.51
C ALA A 21 -78.57 51.47 -11.34
N GLN A 22 -78.68 50.69 -12.42
CA GLN A 22 -78.52 49.23 -12.39
C GLN A 22 -77.09 48.76 -12.71
N SER A 23 -76.19 49.67 -13.08
CA SER A 23 -74.80 49.30 -13.39
C SER A 23 -74.07 48.83 -12.13
N LYS A 24 -73.34 47.73 -12.25
CA LYS A 24 -72.41 47.25 -11.21
C LYS A 24 -71.06 47.96 -11.26
N ASP A 25 -70.74 48.64 -12.36
CA ASP A 25 -69.56 49.46 -12.50
C ASP A 25 -69.77 50.81 -11.76
N VAL A 26 -68.68 51.39 -11.24
CA VAL A 26 -68.66 52.67 -10.52
C VAL A 26 -68.82 53.80 -11.53
N CYS A 27 -70.01 54.39 -11.59
CA CYS A 27 -70.34 55.44 -12.55
C CYS A 27 -70.49 56.79 -11.87
N VAL A 28 -69.74 57.78 -12.34
CA VAL A 28 -69.68 59.12 -11.75
C VAL A 28 -69.65 60.18 -12.86
N VAL A 29 -70.33 61.31 -12.66
CA VAL A 29 -70.37 62.41 -13.63
C VAL A 29 -69.84 63.70 -13.00
N TYR A 30 -68.99 64.40 -13.75
CA TYR A 30 -68.35 65.66 -13.35
C TYR A 30 -68.86 66.83 -14.20
N ASP A 31 -69.10 67.99 -13.58
CA ASP A 31 -69.39 69.25 -14.28
C ASP A 31 -68.12 69.97 -14.76
N VAL A 32 -68.31 71.05 -15.53
CA VAL A 32 -67.23 71.96 -15.97
C VAL A 32 -66.42 72.58 -14.83
N ALA A 33 -66.87 72.53 -13.57
CA ALA A 33 -66.09 72.98 -12.43
C ALA A 33 -65.33 71.82 -11.74
N ARG A 34 -65.30 70.64 -12.37
CA ARG A 34 -64.64 69.41 -11.90
C ARG A 34 -65.29 68.87 -10.62
N ARG A 35 -66.56 69.17 -10.40
CA ARG A 35 -67.33 68.71 -9.24
C ARG A 35 -68.27 67.60 -9.63
N PHE A 36 -68.53 66.70 -8.70
CA PHE A 36 -69.49 65.63 -8.88
C PHE A 36 -70.91 66.21 -9.03
N VAL A 37 -71.60 65.77 -10.07
CA VAL A 37 -73.04 66.06 -10.27
C VAL A 37 -73.90 64.83 -10.18
N TYR A 38 -73.32 63.64 -10.36
CA TYR A 38 -74.00 62.36 -10.20
C TYR A 38 -73.03 61.26 -9.80
N ALA A 39 -73.49 60.32 -8.99
CA ALA A 39 -72.82 59.07 -8.66
C ALA A 39 -73.89 57.97 -8.54
N ASN A 40 -73.66 56.81 -9.15
CA ASN A 40 -74.61 55.70 -9.11
C ASN A 40 -74.55 54.93 -7.76
N PRO A 41 -75.49 54.00 -7.51
CA PRO A 41 -75.47 53.16 -6.30
C PRO A 41 -74.16 52.40 -6.08
N ALA A 42 -73.50 51.91 -7.14
CA ALA A 42 -72.22 51.23 -7.02
C ALA A 42 -71.09 52.17 -6.54
N ALA A 43 -71.04 53.39 -7.06
CA ALA A 43 -70.08 54.41 -6.63
C ALA A 43 -70.32 54.86 -5.18
N THR A 44 -71.57 55.09 -4.80
CA THR A 44 -71.92 55.49 -3.43
C THR A 44 -71.66 54.39 -2.40
N ALA A 45 -71.92 53.12 -2.76
CA ALA A 45 -71.57 51.97 -1.93
C ALA A 45 -70.05 51.83 -1.75
N LEU A 46 -69.27 51.96 -2.83
CA LEU A 46 -67.81 51.85 -2.76
C LEU A 46 -67.18 53.00 -1.96
N PHE A 47 -67.65 54.23 -2.16
CA PHE A 47 -67.08 55.41 -1.50
C PHE A 47 -67.66 55.67 -0.10
N ALA A 48 -68.73 54.97 0.28
CA ALA A 48 -69.50 55.17 1.52
C ALA A 48 -69.95 56.62 1.76
N PHE A 49 -70.32 57.32 0.69
CA PHE A 49 -70.92 58.65 0.76
C PHE A 49 -72.34 58.62 0.21
N GLU A 50 -73.26 59.27 0.92
CA GLU A 50 -74.62 59.52 0.41
C GLU A 50 -74.56 60.37 -0.88
N PRO A 51 -75.40 60.11 -1.90
CA PRO A 51 -75.40 60.87 -3.15
C PRO A 51 -75.48 62.40 -2.94
N ALA A 52 -76.27 62.84 -1.96
CA ALA A 52 -76.43 64.25 -1.62
C ALA A 52 -75.16 64.89 -1.02
N ALA A 53 -74.28 64.08 -0.42
CA ALA A 53 -73.01 64.52 0.15
C ALA A 53 -71.87 64.58 -0.88
N LEU A 54 -72.06 63.98 -2.07
CA LEU A 54 -71.11 64.00 -3.19
C LEU A 54 -71.36 65.21 -4.11
N ALA A 55 -72.63 65.56 -4.35
CA ALA A 55 -73.01 66.62 -5.25
C ALA A 55 -72.34 67.96 -4.90
N GLY A 56 -71.67 68.58 -5.88
CA GLY A 56 -71.00 69.87 -5.73
C GLY A 56 -69.65 69.83 -5.01
N LYS A 57 -69.09 68.66 -4.72
CA LYS A 57 -67.72 68.50 -4.22
C LYS A 57 -66.74 68.15 -5.34
N SER A 58 -65.48 68.52 -5.20
CA SER A 58 -64.39 68.06 -6.05
C SER A 58 -63.83 66.71 -5.56
N PRO A 59 -63.10 65.95 -6.40
CA PRO A 59 -62.39 64.75 -5.94
C PRO A 59 -61.50 64.99 -4.71
N ARG A 60 -60.83 66.14 -4.61
CA ARG A 60 -59.97 66.48 -3.45
C ARG A 60 -60.75 66.74 -2.18
N ASP A 61 -61.98 67.24 -2.26
CA ASP A 61 -62.85 67.37 -1.08
C ASP A 61 -63.24 66.02 -0.48
N LEU A 62 -63.18 64.93 -1.27
CA LEU A 62 -63.52 63.58 -0.82
C LEU A 62 -62.29 62.75 -0.44
N TYR A 63 -61.21 62.81 -1.23
CA TYR A 63 -60.05 61.92 -1.07
C TYR A 63 -58.77 62.65 -0.62
N GLY A 64 -58.82 63.96 -0.40
CA GLY A 64 -57.66 64.78 -0.05
C GLY A 64 -56.55 64.67 -1.09
N ASP A 65 -55.29 64.60 -0.65
CA ASP A 65 -54.12 64.51 -1.54
C ASP A 65 -54.13 63.27 -2.45
N ARG A 66 -54.87 62.23 -2.07
CA ARG A 66 -55.02 60.99 -2.86
C ARG A 66 -55.89 61.18 -4.11
N ALA A 67 -56.63 62.28 -4.19
CA ALA A 67 -57.42 62.63 -5.38
C ALA A 67 -56.57 62.99 -6.60
N SER A 68 -55.28 63.30 -6.42
CA SER A 68 -54.41 63.87 -7.46
C SER A 68 -54.45 63.10 -8.79
N SER A 69 -54.46 61.77 -8.75
CA SER A 69 -54.53 60.94 -9.97
C SER A 69 -55.89 61.06 -10.67
N ILE A 70 -57.00 61.09 -9.91
CA ILE A 70 -58.35 61.26 -10.44
C ILE A 70 -58.52 62.67 -11.01
N GLU A 71 -58.08 63.70 -10.29
CA GLU A 71 -58.13 65.10 -10.74
C GLU A 71 -57.37 65.31 -12.04
N GLN A 72 -56.17 64.74 -12.16
CA GLN A 72 -55.39 64.79 -13.40
C GLN A 72 -56.11 64.10 -14.56
N CYS A 73 -56.77 62.96 -14.33
CA CYS A 73 -57.51 62.27 -15.38
C CYS A 73 -58.75 63.05 -15.83
N VAL A 74 -59.50 63.62 -14.88
CA VAL A 74 -60.67 64.47 -15.15
C VAL A 74 -60.25 65.74 -15.89
N GLU A 75 -59.19 66.43 -15.42
CA GLU A 75 -58.66 67.64 -16.06
C GLU A 75 -58.13 67.35 -17.47
N ARG A 76 -57.43 66.22 -17.65
CA ARG A 76 -56.95 65.79 -18.95
C ARG A 76 -58.11 65.52 -19.90
N ALA A 77 -59.15 64.82 -19.46
CA ALA A 77 -60.32 64.55 -20.29
C ALA A 77 -61.10 65.83 -20.67
N PHE A 78 -61.20 66.82 -19.76
CA PHE A 78 -61.82 68.12 -20.06
C PHE A 78 -60.98 68.95 -21.04
N SER A 79 -59.66 68.97 -20.87
CA SER A 79 -58.76 69.79 -21.70
C SER A 79 -58.50 69.20 -23.07
N SER A 80 -58.33 67.89 -23.20
CA SER A 80 -58.11 67.23 -24.50
C SER A 80 -59.42 66.95 -25.25
N GLY A 81 -60.51 66.73 -24.53
CA GLY A 81 -61.76 66.24 -25.12
C GLY A 81 -61.66 64.82 -25.68
N GLU A 82 -60.66 64.04 -25.27
CA GLU A 82 -60.47 62.62 -25.58
C GLU A 82 -60.76 61.72 -24.37
N VAL A 83 -61.02 60.44 -24.63
CA VAL A 83 -61.22 59.43 -23.58
C VAL A 83 -59.90 59.13 -22.87
N VAL A 84 -59.92 59.17 -21.54
CA VAL A 84 -58.76 58.81 -20.69
C VAL A 84 -59.06 57.52 -19.95
N GLN A 85 -58.20 56.51 -20.10
CA GLN A 85 -58.30 55.25 -19.34
C GLN A 85 -57.12 55.09 -18.40
N VAL A 86 -57.40 54.78 -17.12
CA VAL A 86 -56.41 54.58 -16.06
C VAL A 86 -56.95 53.57 -15.04
N VAL A 87 -56.08 52.68 -14.56
CA VAL A 87 -56.38 51.82 -13.41
C VAL A 87 -56.07 52.57 -12.12
N HIS A 88 -57.10 52.91 -11.35
CA HIS A 88 -56.95 53.54 -10.05
C HIS A 88 -56.89 52.52 -8.93
N LYS A 89 -55.98 52.73 -7.98
CA LYS A 89 -55.97 52.06 -6.68
C LYS A 89 -56.69 52.96 -5.67
N ILE A 90 -57.95 52.66 -5.39
CA ILE A 90 -58.78 53.44 -4.46
C ILE A 90 -58.95 52.65 -3.17
N ARG A 91 -59.09 53.35 -2.05
CA ARG A 91 -59.52 52.73 -0.79
C ARG A 91 -61.02 52.99 -0.62
N GLY A 92 -61.82 51.92 -0.57
CA GLY A 92 -63.25 51.98 -0.33
C GLY A 92 -63.57 52.52 1.08
N GLY A 93 -64.84 52.88 1.30
CA GLY A 93 -65.28 53.51 2.56
C GLY A 93 -65.17 52.61 3.79
N SER A 94 -65.19 51.29 3.62
CA SER A 94 -64.93 50.28 4.66
C SER A 94 -63.42 50.13 4.98
N GLY A 95 -62.54 50.71 4.16
CA GLY A 95 -61.09 50.57 4.24
C GLY A 95 -60.47 49.55 3.29
N GLU A 96 -61.26 48.79 2.51
CA GLU A 96 -60.72 47.85 1.52
C GLU A 96 -59.98 48.55 0.37
N VAL A 97 -59.02 47.88 -0.27
CA VAL A 97 -58.32 48.41 -1.44
C VAL A 97 -58.93 47.82 -2.70
N VAL A 98 -59.47 48.67 -3.56
CA VAL A 98 -60.14 48.31 -4.81
C VAL A 98 -59.36 48.86 -5.99
N TYR A 99 -59.16 48.02 -7.01
CA TYR A 99 -58.54 48.41 -8.27
C TYR A 99 -59.62 48.62 -9.33
N LEU A 100 -59.81 49.87 -9.75
CA LEU A 100 -60.82 50.25 -10.75
C LEU A 100 -60.15 50.58 -12.09
N ASP A 101 -60.41 49.78 -13.12
CA ASP A 101 -60.11 50.18 -14.50
C ASP A 101 -61.14 51.21 -14.94
N THR A 102 -60.73 52.49 -14.97
CA THR A 102 -61.63 53.63 -15.10
C THR A 102 -61.41 54.35 -16.42
N SER A 103 -62.49 54.46 -17.18
CA SER A 103 -62.57 55.32 -18.36
C SER A 103 -63.23 56.65 -18.00
N TYR A 104 -62.66 57.76 -18.44
CA TYR A 104 -63.19 59.12 -18.33
C TYR A 104 -63.57 59.59 -19.72
N THR A 105 -64.86 59.71 -19.99
CA THR A 105 -65.41 60.00 -21.31
C THR A 105 -66.00 61.41 -21.36
N PRO A 106 -65.47 62.31 -22.20
CA PRO A 106 -65.98 63.67 -22.33
C PRO A 106 -67.28 63.73 -23.13
N MET A 107 -68.26 64.45 -22.59
CA MET A 107 -69.56 64.71 -23.20
C MET A 107 -69.64 66.17 -23.64
N ARG A 108 -69.89 66.38 -24.93
CA ARG A 108 -69.94 67.72 -25.54
C ARG A 108 -71.34 68.32 -25.49
N GLY A 109 -71.41 69.61 -25.19
CA GLY A 109 -72.64 70.40 -25.23
C GLY A 109 -72.98 70.90 -26.63
N ALA A 110 -74.09 71.65 -26.73
CA ALA A 110 -74.56 72.22 -28.00
C ALA A 110 -73.59 73.27 -28.61
N ASP A 111 -72.68 73.81 -27.80
CA ASP A 111 -71.62 74.74 -28.20
C ASP A 111 -70.33 74.04 -28.69
N GLY A 112 -70.31 72.71 -28.69
CA GLY A 112 -69.15 71.88 -29.08
C GLY A 112 -68.07 71.73 -28.01
N GLY A 113 -68.18 72.45 -26.89
CA GLY A 113 -67.30 72.35 -25.73
C GLY A 113 -67.62 71.12 -24.86
N VAL A 114 -66.65 70.64 -24.08
CA VAL A 114 -66.89 69.55 -23.12
C VAL A 114 -67.68 70.10 -21.94
N SER A 115 -68.94 69.68 -21.79
CA SER A 115 -69.83 70.14 -20.71
C SER A 115 -69.79 69.23 -19.49
N PHE A 116 -69.52 67.94 -19.69
CA PHE A 116 -69.44 66.96 -18.60
C PHE A 116 -68.40 65.88 -18.89
N ILE A 117 -67.87 65.23 -17.85
CA ILE A 117 -67.12 63.97 -17.96
C ILE A 117 -67.95 62.87 -17.31
N VAL A 118 -68.14 61.76 -18.01
CA VAL A 118 -68.69 60.52 -17.44
C VAL A 118 -67.53 59.58 -17.17
N SER A 119 -67.27 59.22 -15.91
CA SER A 119 -66.34 58.16 -15.57
C SER A 119 -67.04 56.85 -15.26
N ILE A 120 -66.56 55.76 -15.84
CA ILE A 120 -67.02 54.40 -15.55
C ILE A 120 -65.80 53.59 -15.12
N GLY A 121 -65.79 53.15 -13.86
CA GLY A 121 -64.75 52.32 -13.25
C GLY A 121 -65.24 50.90 -13.02
N ARG A 122 -64.59 49.91 -13.65
CA ARG A 122 -64.86 48.49 -13.42
C ARG A 122 -63.92 47.92 -12.37
N ASP A 123 -64.46 47.22 -11.38
CA ASP A 123 -63.66 46.54 -10.36
C ASP A 123 -62.90 45.35 -10.97
N MET A 124 -61.58 45.38 -10.83
CA MET A 124 -60.64 44.34 -11.27
C MET A 124 -59.79 43.81 -10.11
N THR A 125 -60.26 43.93 -8.87
CA THR A 125 -59.52 43.53 -7.67
C THR A 125 -59.20 42.02 -7.67
N ASP A 126 -60.19 41.18 -7.99
CA ASP A 126 -60.00 39.72 -8.11
C ASP A 126 -58.99 39.34 -9.21
N THR A 127 -59.08 40.00 -10.37
CA THR A 127 -58.16 39.77 -11.48
C THR A 127 -56.73 40.18 -11.12
N SER A 128 -56.57 41.34 -10.46
CA SER A 128 -55.27 41.86 -10.05
C SER A 128 -54.62 41.03 -8.93
N ALA A 129 -55.43 40.43 -8.04
CA ALA A 129 -54.95 39.52 -7.01
C ALA A 129 -54.42 38.21 -7.63
N ARG A 130 -55.17 37.63 -8.58
CA ARG A 130 -54.80 36.38 -9.25
C ARG A 130 -53.54 36.48 -10.12
N TRP A 131 -53.33 37.63 -10.78
CA TRP A 131 -52.09 37.88 -11.54
C TRP A 131 -50.85 37.94 -10.63
N ARG A 132 -50.96 38.63 -9.48
CA ARG A 132 -49.85 38.70 -8.50
C ARG A 132 -49.50 37.33 -7.92
N GLU A 133 -50.50 36.51 -7.59
CA GLU A 133 -50.27 35.15 -7.09
C GLU A 133 -49.52 34.27 -8.12
N LEU A 134 -49.86 34.40 -9.41
CA LEU A 134 -49.18 33.69 -10.48
C LEU A 134 -47.73 34.18 -10.67
N GLU A 135 -47.50 35.49 -10.66
CA GLU A 135 -46.17 36.08 -10.75
C GLU A 135 -45.27 35.64 -9.59
N ASP A 136 -45.79 35.67 -8.35
CA ASP A 136 -45.07 35.21 -7.17
C ASP A 136 -44.74 33.71 -7.26
N THR A 137 -45.65 32.91 -7.81
CA THR A 137 -45.46 31.46 -8.00
C THR A 137 -44.37 31.18 -9.05
N VAL A 138 -44.40 31.87 -10.18
CA VAL A 138 -43.37 31.76 -11.23
C VAL A 138 -42.02 32.21 -10.67
N ALA A 139 -41.96 33.37 -10.02
CA ALA A 139 -40.74 33.90 -9.42
C ALA A 139 -40.16 32.97 -8.33
N ARG A 140 -41.01 32.27 -7.59
CA ARG A 140 -40.58 31.25 -6.62
C ARG A 140 -40.01 30.03 -7.34
N ARG A 141 -40.73 29.45 -8.31
CA ARG A 141 -40.25 28.30 -9.09
C ARG A 141 -38.95 28.58 -9.83
N THR A 142 -38.81 29.76 -10.44
CA THR A 142 -37.57 30.16 -11.10
C THR A 142 -36.41 30.24 -10.11
N ARG A 143 -36.60 30.85 -8.94
CA ARG A 143 -35.57 30.87 -7.89
C ARG A 143 -35.19 29.48 -7.41
N ASP A 144 -36.18 28.61 -7.19
CA ASP A 144 -35.93 27.23 -6.74
C ASP A 144 -35.13 26.43 -7.78
N LEU A 145 -35.48 26.56 -9.06
CA LEU A 145 -34.74 25.93 -10.17
C LEU A 145 -33.31 26.43 -10.26
N THR A 146 -33.08 27.74 -10.27
CA THR A 146 -31.73 28.32 -10.31
C THR A 146 -30.91 27.92 -9.08
N ALA A 147 -31.53 27.89 -7.89
CA ALA A 147 -30.87 27.46 -6.66
C ALA A 147 -30.56 25.95 -6.67
N MET A 148 -31.39 25.13 -7.32
CA MET A 148 -31.14 23.71 -7.51
C MET A 148 -30.02 23.47 -8.51
N GLU A 149 -30.05 24.13 -9.67
CA GLU A 149 -28.98 24.07 -10.69
C GLU A 149 -27.63 24.47 -10.11
N SER A 150 -27.57 25.59 -9.37
CA SER A 150 -26.32 26.04 -8.72
C SER A 150 -25.82 25.04 -7.66
N ARG A 151 -26.74 24.43 -6.88
CA ARG A 151 -26.37 23.38 -5.92
C ARG A 151 -25.83 22.13 -6.61
N PHE A 152 -26.46 21.70 -7.71
CA PHE A 152 -25.97 20.57 -8.50
C PHE A 152 -24.59 20.83 -9.09
N ASP A 153 -24.38 21.99 -9.72
CA ASP A 153 -23.06 22.34 -10.30
C ASP A 153 -21.97 22.39 -9.21
N GLY A 154 -22.28 22.95 -8.04
CA GLY A 154 -21.37 22.95 -6.88
C GLY A 154 -21.03 21.55 -6.35
N LEU A 155 -22.02 20.65 -6.27
CA LEU A 155 -21.80 19.26 -5.85
C LEU A 155 -20.91 18.52 -6.86
N LEU A 156 -21.25 18.57 -8.15
CA LEU A 156 -20.52 17.85 -9.21
C LEU A 156 -19.05 18.29 -9.30
N ARG A 157 -18.77 19.58 -9.05
CA ARG A 157 -17.40 20.12 -9.03
C ARG A 157 -16.58 19.70 -7.82
N ASN A 158 -17.22 19.46 -6.68
CA ASN A 158 -16.55 19.12 -5.41
C ASN A 158 -16.47 17.60 -5.13
N LEU A 159 -17.08 16.76 -5.97
CA LEU A 159 -16.94 15.32 -5.88
C LEU A 159 -15.45 14.92 -5.92
N GLN A 160 -15.04 14.06 -4.98
CA GLN A 160 -13.70 13.47 -4.95
C GLN A 160 -13.53 12.34 -5.99
N ILE A 161 -14.56 12.10 -6.78
CA ILE A 161 -14.59 11.18 -7.92
C ILE A 161 -14.51 12.03 -9.19
N GLY A 162 -13.68 11.62 -10.14
CA GLY A 162 -13.68 12.21 -11.47
C GLY A 162 -14.99 11.90 -12.17
N LEU A 163 -15.64 12.90 -12.76
CA LEU A 163 -16.88 12.73 -13.52
C LEU A 163 -16.70 13.29 -14.92
N ILE A 164 -17.02 12.47 -15.92
CA ILE A 164 -17.06 12.86 -17.33
C ILE A 164 -18.43 12.47 -17.88
N ILE A 165 -19.14 13.42 -18.47
CA ILE A 165 -20.40 13.17 -19.18
C ILE A 165 -20.20 13.51 -20.64
N ARG A 166 -20.49 12.54 -21.50
CA ARG A 166 -20.50 12.71 -22.95
C ARG A 166 -21.90 12.45 -23.49
N GLY A 167 -22.31 13.19 -24.51
CA GLY A 167 -23.57 12.92 -25.19
C GLY A 167 -23.50 11.69 -26.10
N PRO A 168 -24.56 11.40 -26.86
CA PRO A 168 -24.72 10.12 -27.55
C PRO A 168 -23.78 9.91 -28.72
N ARG A 169 -23.16 10.98 -29.24
CA ARG A 169 -22.12 10.90 -30.29
C ARG A 169 -20.71 11.01 -29.71
N GLY A 170 -20.58 10.94 -28.38
CA GLY A 170 -19.30 11.07 -27.68
C GLY A 170 -18.85 12.52 -27.48
N GLU A 171 -19.69 13.52 -27.78
CA GLU A 171 -19.38 14.92 -27.55
C GLU A 171 -19.30 15.22 -26.04
N MET A 172 -18.29 16.00 -25.61
CA MET A 172 -18.14 16.34 -24.20
C MET A 172 -19.25 17.29 -23.75
N ARG A 173 -19.99 16.93 -22.71
CA ARG A 173 -21.02 17.78 -22.08
C ARG A 173 -20.56 18.34 -20.75
N PHE A 174 -19.83 17.55 -19.97
CA PHE A 174 -19.36 17.95 -18.66
C PHE A 174 -18.11 17.18 -18.27
N VAL A 175 -17.19 17.87 -17.61
CA VAL A 175 -16.05 17.27 -16.91
C VAL A 175 -15.81 18.03 -15.62
N ASN A 176 -15.67 17.32 -14.49
CA ASN A 176 -15.30 17.99 -13.25
C ASN A 176 -13.79 18.11 -13.09
N ARG A 177 -13.37 18.97 -12.16
CA ARG A 177 -11.96 19.21 -11.86
C ARG A 177 -11.21 17.94 -11.48
N ARG A 178 -11.83 17.05 -10.71
CA ARG A 178 -11.18 15.82 -10.26
C ARG A 178 -10.81 14.90 -11.42
N ALA A 179 -11.66 14.78 -12.44
CA ALA A 179 -11.34 14.01 -13.65
C ALA A 179 -10.14 14.60 -14.39
N LEU A 180 -10.05 15.92 -14.50
CA LEU A 180 -8.91 16.61 -15.13
C LEU A 180 -7.60 16.34 -14.37
N GLU A 181 -7.64 16.39 -13.04
CA GLU A 181 -6.48 16.10 -12.19
C GLU A 181 -6.02 14.64 -12.33
N LEU A 182 -6.95 13.68 -12.26
CA LEU A 182 -6.65 12.25 -12.40
C LEU A 182 -6.05 11.92 -13.77
N LEU A 183 -6.55 12.55 -14.83
CA LEU A 183 -6.06 12.36 -16.19
C LEU A 183 -4.82 13.20 -16.52
N GLY A 184 -4.48 14.20 -15.69
CA GLY A 184 -3.37 15.13 -15.96
C GLY A 184 -3.60 16.07 -17.14
N LEU A 185 -4.87 16.37 -17.47
CA LEU A 185 -5.26 17.11 -18.67
C LEU A 185 -5.98 18.41 -18.35
N THR A 186 -5.91 19.36 -19.27
CA THR A 186 -6.74 20.57 -19.22
C THR A 186 -8.09 20.35 -19.87
N GLU A 187 -9.09 21.15 -19.49
CA GLU A 187 -10.43 21.09 -20.10
C GLU A 187 -10.38 21.30 -21.62
N ALA A 188 -9.56 22.24 -22.10
CA ALA A 188 -9.35 22.46 -23.52
C ALA A 188 -8.81 21.22 -24.26
N GLN A 189 -7.89 20.48 -23.63
CA GLN A 189 -7.38 19.22 -24.18
C GLN A 189 -8.45 18.11 -24.16
N MET A 190 -9.30 18.06 -23.13
CA MET A 190 -10.42 17.11 -23.06
C MET A 190 -11.49 17.37 -24.12
N LEU A 191 -11.77 18.64 -24.43
CA LEU A 191 -12.71 19.05 -25.46
C LEU A 191 -12.19 18.75 -26.87
N GLY A 192 -10.89 18.91 -27.10
CA GLY A 192 -10.25 18.73 -28.41
C GLY A 192 -9.88 17.29 -28.78
N ARG A 193 -10.00 16.32 -27.87
CA ARG A 193 -9.61 14.92 -28.09
C ARG A 193 -10.81 13.99 -28.16
N ALA A 194 -10.80 13.12 -29.16
CA ALA A 194 -11.76 12.02 -29.28
C ALA A 194 -11.53 10.99 -28.17
N PRO A 195 -12.56 10.25 -27.71
CA PRO A 195 -12.39 9.18 -26.71
C PRO A 195 -11.37 8.08 -27.08
N SER A 196 -11.09 7.90 -28.37
CA SER A 196 -10.12 6.95 -28.93
C SER A 196 -8.82 7.62 -29.41
N ASP A 197 -8.50 8.82 -28.94
CA ASP A 197 -7.27 9.53 -29.31
C ASP A 197 -6.01 8.81 -28.78
N PRO A 198 -5.04 8.44 -29.63
CA PRO A 198 -3.80 7.80 -29.17
C PRO A 198 -3.01 8.62 -28.14
N GLY A 199 -3.20 9.94 -28.12
CA GLY A 199 -2.58 10.85 -27.16
C GLY A 199 -3.06 10.71 -25.72
N TRP A 200 -4.04 9.83 -25.42
CA TRP A 200 -4.39 9.45 -24.05
C TRP A 200 -3.32 8.58 -23.38
N ALA A 201 -2.54 7.81 -24.16
CA ALA A 201 -1.46 6.94 -23.68
C ALA A 201 -1.81 6.14 -22.41
N MET A 202 -3.02 5.57 -22.38
CA MET A 202 -3.50 4.77 -21.25
C MET A 202 -2.78 3.43 -21.18
N LEU A 203 -2.70 2.87 -19.98
CA LEU A 203 -2.15 1.54 -19.72
C LEU A 203 -3.26 0.62 -19.21
N ASP A 204 -3.16 -0.66 -19.50
CA ASP A 204 -3.96 -1.69 -18.85
C ASP A 204 -3.50 -1.92 -17.39
N GLU A 205 -4.21 -2.79 -16.68
CA GLU A 205 -3.94 -3.13 -15.27
C GLU A 205 -2.53 -3.71 -15.03
N ASP A 206 -1.93 -4.35 -16.05
CA ASP A 206 -0.57 -4.88 -16.01
C ASP A 206 0.48 -3.81 -16.29
N GLY A 207 0.09 -2.65 -16.81
CA GLY A 207 0.96 -1.54 -17.16
C GLY A 207 1.45 -1.55 -18.61
N LYS A 208 0.81 -2.34 -19.49
CA LYS A 208 1.08 -2.33 -20.93
C LYS A 208 0.22 -1.28 -21.63
N PRO A 209 0.66 -0.73 -22.77
CA PRO A 209 -0.13 0.25 -23.53
C PRO A 209 -1.51 -0.30 -23.92
N LEU A 210 -2.57 0.40 -23.51
CA LEU A 210 -3.95 0.07 -23.84
C LEU A 210 -4.29 0.63 -25.23
N PRO A 211 -4.78 -0.20 -26.18
CA PRO A 211 -5.21 0.28 -27.49
C PRO A 211 -6.31 1.35 -27.38
N PRO A 212 -6.29 2.42 -28.19
CA PRO A 212 -7.24 3.53 -28.03
C PRO A 212 -8.71 3.16 -28.26
N ASP A 213 -8.98 2.13 -29.06
CA ASP A 213 -10.31 1.55 -29.28
C ASP A 213 -10.80 0.69 -28.09
N GLN A 214 -9.88 0.21 -27.28
CA GLN A 214 -10.16 -0.55 -26.05
C GLN A 214 -10.25 0.33 -24.80
N ALA A 215 -9.96 1.64 -24.92
CA ALA A 215 -10.14 2.60 -23.84
C ALA A 215 -11.59 2.57 -23.31
N PRO A 216 -11.83 2.75 -21.99
CA PRO A 216 -13.14 2.53 -21.38
C PRO A 216 -14.29 3.27 -22.09
N MET A 217 -14.08 4.54 -22.42
CA MET A 217 -15.08 5.37 -23.10
C MET A 217 -15.25 4.99 -24.58
N ALA A 218 -14.16 4.66 -25.29
CA ALA A 218 -14.22 4.24 -26.69
C ALA A 218 -14.99 2.92 -26.85
N ARG A 219 -14.75 1.95 -25.96
CA ARG A 219 -15.46 0.67 -25.92
C ARG A 219 -16.95 0.86 -25.62
N ALA A 220 -17.30 1.70 -24.64
CA ALA A 220 -18.69 2.00 -24.32
C ALA A 220 -19.42 2.69 -25.49
N LEU A 221 -18.77 3.63 -26.18
CA LEU A 221 -19.32 4.29 -27.37
C LEU A 221 -19.48 3.32 -28.54
N GLY A 222 -18.48 2.48 -28.81
CA GLY A 222 -18.50 1.54 -29.93
C GLY A 222 -19.55 0.43 -29.78
N LYS A 223 -19.81 -0.03 -28.54
CA LYS A 223 -20.79 -1.10 -28.26
C LYS A 223 -22.16 -0.58 -27.81
N GLY A 224 -22.24 0.65 -27.31
CA GLY A 224 -23.46 1.17 -26.69
C GLY A 224 -23.80 0.53 -25.35
N GLU A 225 -22.83 -0.08 -24.67
CA GLU A 225 -23.01 -0.85 -23.43
C GLU A 225 -22.25 -0.22 -22.26
N SER A 226 -22.79 -0.40 -21.05
CA SER A 226 -22.10 0.01 -19.83
C SER A 226 -20.87 -0.86 -19.57
N LEU A 227 -19.83 -0.25 -19.03
CA LEU A 227 -18.59 -0.90 -18.64
C LEU A 227 -18.37 -0.66 -17.15
N SER A 228 -18.20 -1.76 -16.42
CA SER A 228 -17.98 -1.72 -14.97
C SER A 228 -16.55 -2.16 -14.65
N ALA A 229 -15.94 -1.44 -13.72
CA ALA A 229 -14.71 -1.79 -13.02
C ALA A 229 -13.50 -2.12 -13.90
N MET A 230 -13.13 -1.22 -14.81
CA MET A 230 -11.86 -1.33 -15.53
C MET A 230 -10.80 -0.46 -14.87
N ILE A 231 -9.68 -1.06 -14.48
CA ILE A 231 -8.52 -0.35 -13.96
C ILE A 231 -7.61 0.01 -15.12
N ILE A 232 -7.22 1.28 -15.21
CA ILE A 232 -6.24 1.76 -16.18
C ILE A 232 -5.16 2.59 -15.50
N GLY A 233 -3.94 2.54 -16.05
CA GLY A 233 -2.85 3.42 -15.66
C GLY A 233 -2.82 4.67 -16.53
N VAL A 234 -2.57 5.83 -15.92
CA VAL A 234 -2.37 7.09 -16.63
C VAL A 234 -1.04 7.71 -16.19
N ASP A 235 -0.13 7.86 -17.14
CA ASP A 235 1.11 8.62 -16.95
C ASP A 235 0.83 10.10 -17.18
N ARG A 236 1.03 10.93 -16.15
CA ARG A 236 0.77 12.37 -16.20
C ARG A 236 2.08 13.12 -16.47
N PRO A 237 2.33 13.60 -17.70
CA PRO A 237 3.65 14.14 -18.05
C PRO A 237 4.02 15.41 -17.27
N LYS A 238 3.01 16.18 -16.84
CA LYS A 238 3.20 17.45 -16.11
C LYS A 238 3.66 17.23 -14.66
N THR A 239 3.18 16.17 -14.02
CA THR A 239 3.49 15.84 -12.62
C THR A 239 4.53 14.73 -12.52
N ALA A 240 4.92 14.13 -13.65
CA ALA A 240 5.91 13.06 -13.75
C ALA A 240 5.60 11.86 -12.85
N ASP A 241 4.31 11.57 -12.68
CA ASP A 241 3.82 10.46 -11.87
C ASP A 241 2.76 9.63 -12.59
N ARG A 242 2.58 8.40 -12.11
CA ARG A 242 1.58 7.46 -12.60
C ARG A 242 0.46 7.34 -11.58
N VAL A 243 -0.78 7.44 -12.06
CA VAL A 243 -1.98 7.20 -11.27
C VAL A 243 -2.72 6.00 -11.84
N TRP A 244 -3.18 5.11 -10.97
CA TRP A 244 -4.09 4.04 -11.32
C TRP A 244 -5.52 4.47 -11.03
N ILE A 245 -6.38 4.35 -12.03
CA ILE A 245 -7.77 4.79 -11.92
C ILE A 245 -8.74 3.67 -12.26
N LEU A 246 -9.74 3.50 -11.40
CA LEU A 246 -10.90 2.66 -11.64
C LEU A 246 -11.91 3.46 -12.44
N VAL A 247 -12.25 2.97 -13.63
CA VAL A 247 -13.20 3.60 -14.54
C VAL A 247 -14.46 2.76 -14.66
N ASN A 248 -15.61 3.39 -14.39
CA ASN A 248 -16.92 2.88 -14.77
C ASN A 248 -17.50 3.81 -15.83
N VAL A 249 -18.16 3.26 -16.84
CA VAL A 249 -18.90 4.01 -17.84
C VAL A 249 -20.32 3.49 -17.88
N MET A 250 -21.28 4.32 -17.49
CA MET A 250 -22.70 3.99 -17.54
C MET A 250 -23.35 4.63 -18.76
N VAL A 251 -24.16 3.86 -19.47
CA VAL A 251 -24.99 4.35 -20.58
C VAL A 251 -26.37 4.71 -20.04
N GLN A 252 -26.75 5.98 -20.17
CA GLN A 252 -28.08 6.45 -19.83
C GLN A 252 -28.93 6.55 -21.10
N ARG A 253 -30.12 5.97 -21.02
CA ARG A 253 -31.07 5.87 -22.13
C ARG A 253 -32.36 6.61 -21.78
N GLY A 254 -32.93 7.29 -22.77
CA GLY A 254 -34.21 7.97 -22.67
C GLY A 254 -35.38 6.98 -22.62
N ALA A 255 -36.59 7.52 -22.48
CA ALA A 255 -37.82 6.71 -22.43
C ALA A 255 -38.09 5.93 -23.73
N ASP A 256 -37.50 6.36 -24.85
CA ASP A 256 -37.55 5.72 -26.17
C ASP A 256 -36.46 4.63 -26.37
N GLY A 257 -35.60 4.40 -25.37
CA GLY A 257 -34.48 3.47 -25.42
C GLY A 257 -33.24 3.98 -26.16
N ALA A 258 -33.31 5.19 -26.74
CA ALA A 258 -32.17 5.84 -27.36
C ALA A 258 -31.14 6.23 -26.30
N ILE A 259 -29.86 6.18 -26.65
CA ILE A 259 -28.80 6.65 -25.75
C ILE A 259 -28.90 8.17 -25.65
N GLU A 260 -28.97 8.69 -24.43
CA GLU A 260 -28.96 10.14 -24.17
C GLU A 260 -27.57 10.63 -23.79
N GLN A 261 -26.82 9.83 -23.02
CA GLN A 261 -25.47 10.16 -22.58
C GLN A 261 -24.70 8.97 -22.00
N TYR A 262 -23.39 9.14 -21.94
CA TYR A 262 -22.43 8.26 -21.28
C TYR A 262 -21.85 8.99 -20.07
N VAL A 263 -21.94 8.37 -18.91
CA VAL A 263 -21.44 8.92 -17.64
C VAL A 263 -20.28 8.06 -17.17
N ALA A 264 -19.06 8.61 -17.20
CA ALA A 264 -17.88 7.96 -16.68
C ALA A 264 -17.49 8.50 -15.31
N THR A 265 -17.25 7.58 -14.37
CA THR A 265 -16.71 7.87 -13.05
C THR A 265 -15.27 7.36 -12.98
N LEU A 266 -14.35 8.18 -12.45
CA LEU A 266 -12.94 7.84 -12.27
C LEU A 266 -12.58 7.95 -10.79
N SER A 267 -12.11 6.85 -10.21
CA SER A 267 -11.66 6.81 -8.81
C SER A 267 -10.18 6.46 -8.75
N ASP A 268 -9.42 7.18 -7.93
CA ASP A 268 -8.00 6.87 -7.69
C ASP A 268 -7.88 5.58 -6.88
N VAL A 269 -7.20 4.58 -7.45
CA VAL A 269 -6.91 3.30 -6.81
C VAL A 269 -5.41 3.05 -6.70
N THR A 270 -4.58 4.09 -6.84
CA THR A 270 -3.12 3.99 -6.84
C THR A 270 -2.57 3.32 -5.58
N GLU A 271 -3.01 3.76 -4.40
CA GLU A 271 -2.54 3.18 -3.13
C GLU A 271 -3.05 1.76 -2.91
N ALA A 272 -4.30 1.48 -3.32
CA ALA A 272 -4.84 0.13 -3.27
C ALA A 272 -4.05 -0.83 -4.19
N GLN A 273 -3.72 -0.39 -5.41
CA GLN A 273 -2.95 -1.17 -6.37
C GLN A 273 -1.52 -1.41 -5.88
N LYS A 274 -0.85 -0.39 -5.32
CA LYS A 274 0.47 -0.54 -4.71
C LYS A 274 0.45 -1.54 -3.57
N ALA A 275 -0.56 -1.50 -2.70
CA ALA A 275 -0.70 -2.45 -1.59
C ALA A 275 -0.90 -3.88 -2.08
N THR A 276 -1.80 -4.09 -3.06
CA THR A 276 -2.03 -5.42 -3.67
C THR A 276 -0.77 -5.95 -4.34
N ARG A 277 -0.07 -5.14 -5.13
CA ARG A 277 1.19 -5.54 -5.79
C ARG A 277 2.29 -5.84 -4.78
N ALA A 278 2.46 -5.00 -3.76
CA ALA A 278 3.45 -5.25 -2.71
C ALA A 278 3.15 -6.52 -1.91
N LEU A 279 1.87 -6.84 -1.70
CA LEU A 279 1.47 -8.11 -1.08
C LEU A 279 1.80 -9.29 -1.99
N ALA A 280 1.45 -9.21 -3.27
CA ALA A 280 1.74 -10.26 -4.25
C ALA A 280 3.24 -10.49 -4.41
N GLU A 281 4.05 -9.44 -4.52
CA GLU A 281 5.52 -9.52 -4.60
C GLU A 281 6.12 -10.15 -3.34
N ARG A 282 5.61 -9.80 -2.15
CA ARG A 282 6.05 -10.44 -0.90
C ARG A 282 5.69 -11.92 -0.84
N GLU A 283 4.49 -12.28 -1.30
CA GLU A 283 4.06 -13.68 -1.34
C GLU A 283 4.87 -14.50 -2.35
N GLU A 284 5.15 -13.95 -3.53
CA GLU A 284 6.00 -14.58 -4.54
C GLU A 284 7.45 -14.71 -4.05
N THR A 285 8.00 -13.65 -3.44
CA THR A 285 9.34 -13.69 -2.85
C THR A 285 9.42 -14.76 -1.75
N PHE A 286 8.42 -14.83 -0.88
CA PHE A 286 8.34 -15.85 0.16
C PHE A 286 8.28 -17.26 -0.44
N ARG A 287 7.44 -17.47 -1.46
CA ARG A 287 7.31 -18.74 -2.18
C ARG A 287 8.64 -19.17 -2.80
N LEU A 288 9.30 -18.26 -3.52
CA LEU A 288 10.60 -18.53 -4.15
C LEU A 288 11.65 -18.90 -3.10
N LEU A 289 11.74 -18.18 -1.99
CA LEU A 289 12.68 -18.51 -0.91
C LEU A 289 12.38 -19.90 -0.31
N ALA A 290 11.12 -20.19 -0.02
CA ALA A 290 10.70 -21.45 0.57
C ALA A 290 10.87 -22.66 -0.38
N GLU A 291 10.79 -22.43 -1.69
CA GLU A 291 10.93 -23.48 -2.71
C GLU A 291 12.37 -23.70 -3.19
N THR A 292 13.25 -22.70 -3.05
CA THR A 292 14.64 -22.77 -3.56
C THR A 292 15.68 -23.09 -2.48
N ILE A 293 15.36 -22.90 -1.20
CA ILE A 293 16.29 -23.22 -0.11
C ILE A 293 16.53 -24.73 -0.02
N THR A 294 17.79 -25.13 0.17
CA THR A 294 18.18 -26.54 0.30
C THR A 294 17.87 -27.12 1.67
N ASP A 295 17.75 -26.26 2.67
CA ASP A 295 17.42 -26.62 4.03
C ASP A 295 15.92 -26.84 4.16
N VAL A 296 15.52 -27.76 5.02
CA VAL A 296 14.11 -28.05 5.25
C VAL A 296 13.53 -27.01 6.19
N PHE A 297 12.71 -26.12 5.63
CA PHE A 297 11.92 -25.18 6.41
C PHE A 297 10.60 -25.85 6.83
N TRP A 298 10.27 -25.80 8.11
CA TRP A 298 9.04 -26.35 8.65
C TRP A 298 8.35 -25.36 9.60
N MET A 299 7.03 -25.45 9.68
CA MET A 299 6.21 -24.60 10.55
C MET A 299 5.06 -25.39 11.16
N THR A 300 4.82 -25.19 12.46
CA THR A 300 3.70 -25.81 13.19
C THR A 300 2.88 -24.81 13.98
N ASN A 301 1.64 -25.17 14.28
CA ASN A 301 0.82 -24.48 15.28
C ASN A 301 1.34 -24.77 16.70
N ALA A 302 1.27 -23.78 17.59
CA ALA A 302 1.75 -23.92 18.97
C ALA A 302 0.79 -24.74 19.85
N ASP A 303 -0.48 -24.79 19.50
CA ASP A 303 -1.60 -25.32 20.28
C ASP A 303 -1.96 -26.77 19.93
N GLU A 304 -1.84 -27.16 18.67
CA GLU A 304 -2.18 -28.52 18.19
C GLU A 304 -0.98 -29.27 17.60
N HIS A 305 0.20 -28.64 17.55
CA HIS A 305 1.39 -29.14 16.82
C HIS A 305 1.12 -29.57 15.37
N GLY A 306 -0.02 -29.21 14.79
CA GLY A 306 -0.36 -29.48 13.40
C GLY A 306 0.67 -28.83 12.47
N LEU A 307 1.19 -29.61 11.52
CA LEU A 307 2.11 -29.12 10.52
C LEU A 307 1.37 -28.12 9.62
N VAL A 308 1.81 -26.86 9.65
CA VAL A 308 1.26 -25.80 8.80
C VAL A 308 1.95 -25.81 7.44
N TYR A 309 3.26 -26.03 7.43
CA TYR A 309 4.05 -26.03 6.22
C TYR A 309 5.34 -26.84 6.40
N VAL A 310 5.76 -27.51 5.33
CA VAL A 310 7.11 -28.02 5.14
C VAL A 310 7.56 -27.77 3.70
N SER A 311 8.79 -27.29 3.53
CA SER A 311 9.39 -26.99 2.23
C SER A 311 9.63 -28.25 1.38
N PRO A 312 9.69 -28.15 0.04
CA PRO A 312 10.00 -29.27 -0.85
C PRO A 312 11.34 -29.96 -0.55
N ALA A 313 12.31 -29.24 0.05
CA ALA A 313 13.58 -29.80 0.49
C ALA A 313 13.42 -31.01 1.43
N TYR A 314 12.29 -31.14 2.14
CA TYR A 314 11.97 -32.31 2.96
C TYR A 314 12.08 -33.61 2.17
N GLU A 315 11.54 -33.63 0.95
CA GLU A 315 11.55 -34.84 0.12
C GLU A 315 12.98 -35.23 -0.25
N ASN A 316 13.85 -34.23 -0.47
CA ASN A 316 15.26 -34.44 -0.75
C ASN A 316 16.03 -34.95 0.46
N VAL A 317 15.72 -34.49 1.69
CA VAL A 317 16.47 -34.81 2.92
C VAL A 317 15.95 -36.10 3.59
N TRP A 318 14.63 -36.26 3.72
CA TRP A 318 13.97 -37.43 4.30
C TRP A 318 13.73 -38.57 3.29
N GLY A 319 13.75 -38.28 1.98
CA GLY A 319 13.47 -39.29 0.95
C GLY A 319 12.02 -39.77 0.93
N ARG A 320 11.10 -39.01 1.54
CA ARG A 320 9.66 -39.30 1.65
C ARG A 320 8.84 -38.13 1.10
N PRO A 321 7.69 -38.38 0.48
CA PRO A 321 6.82 -37.31 -0.02
C PRO A 321 6.30 -36.46 1.14
N ARG A 322 6.15 -35.15 0.91
CA ARG A 322 5.63 -34.23 1.93
C ARG A 322 4.20 -34.54 2.34
N SER A 323 3.40 -35.17 1.47
CA SER A 323 2.02 -35.55 1.77
C SER A 323 1.92 -36.45 3.00
N GLU A 324 2.87 -37.37 3.21
CA GLU A 324 2.90 -38.25 4.38
C GLU A 324 2.99 -37.46 5.69
N VAL A 325 3.82 -36.41 5.74
CA VAL A 325 4.00 -35.63 6.98
C VAL A 325 2.89 -34.59 7.19
N TYR A 326 2.16 -34.22 6.13
CA TYR A 326 0.92 -33.44 6.27
C TYR A 326 -0.27 -34.30 6.74
N GLU A 327 -0.32 -35.58 6.36
CA GLU A 327 -1.34 -36.53 6.83
C GLU A 327 -1.12 -36.90 8.30
N ASP A 328 0.11 -37.22 8.67
CA ASP A 328 0.50 -37.46 10.05
C ASP A 328 1.90 -36.92 10.31
N ARG A 329 1.98 -35.89 11.16
CA ARG A 329 3.26 -35.30 11.55
C ARG A 329 4.17 -36.35 12.19
N SER A 330 3.66 -37.33 12.93
CA SER A 330 4.49 -38.34 13.61
C SER A 330 5.37 -39.14 12.64
N ASN A 331 5.04 -39.17 11.35
CA ASN A 331 5.85 -39.77 10.29
C ASN A 331 7.28 -39.21 10.20
N PHE A 332 7.52 -37.96 10.64
CA PHE A 332 8.90 -37.44 10.68
C PHE A 332 9.74 -38.17 11.73
N LEU A 333 9.15 -38.56 12.87
CA LEU A 333 9.83 -39.27 13.97
C LEU A 333 10.18 -40.70 13.55
N GLU A 334 9.32 -41.36 12.77
CA GLU A 334 9.59 -42.71 12.24
C GLU A 334 10.85 -42.77 11.37
N ALA A 335 11.16 -41.68 10.68
CA ALA A 335 12.35 -41.58 9.85
C ALA A 335 13.62 -41.30 10.66
N ILE A 336 13.54 -41.00 11.95
CA ILE A 336 14.71 -40.78 12.79
C ILE A 336 15.34 -42.14 13.14
N HIS A 337 16.67 -42.19 13.20
CA HIS A 337 17.38 -43.38 13.62
C HIS A 337 16.98 -43.80 15.04
N PRO A 338 16.73 -45.11 15.32
CA PRO A 338 16.21 -45.57 16.63
C PRO A 338 17.00 -45.08 17.85
N ASP A 339 18.34 -45.08 17.77
CA ASP A 339 19.20 -44.59 18.86
C ASP A 339 19.00 -43.10 19.20
N ASP A 340 18.51 -42.30 18.24
CA ASP A 340 18.38 -40.85 18.39
C ASP A 340 16.97 -40.46 18.85
N HIS A 341 16.01 -41.41 18.91
CA HIS A 341 14.60 -41.15 19.27
C HIS A 341 14.44 -40.49 20.64
N SER A 342 15.08 -41.04 21.69
CA SER A 342 14.95 -40.51 23.05
C SER A 342 15.43 -39.06 23.12
N SER A 343 16.61 -38.80 22.54
CA SER A 343 17.23 -37.47 22.53
C SER A 343 16.38 -36.43 21.82
N VAL A 344 15.74 -36.81 20.70
CA VAL A 344 14.85 -35.91 19.95
C VAL A 344 13.58 -35.61 20.75
N LEU A 345 12.95 -36.64 21.33
CA LEU A 345 11.72 -36.48 22.13
C LEU A 345 11.96 -35.62 23.37
N GLU A 346 13.09 -35.81 24.05
CA GLU A 346 13.50 -35.00 25.21
C GLU A 346 13.75 -33.53 24.85
N ALA A 347 14.17 -33.26 23.60
CA ALA A 347 14.44 -31.91 23.13
C ALA A 347 13.18 -31.16 22.66
N LEU A 348 12.09 -31.83 22.27
CA LEU A 348 10.87 -31.17 21.75
C LEU A 348 10.35 -29.98 22.60
N PRO A 349 10.32 -30.06 23.96
CA PRO A 349 9.89 -28.93 24.78
C PRO A 349 10.79 -27.68 24.70
N LEU A 350 12.03 -27.81 24.20
CA LEU A 350 12.95 -26.69 24.00
C LEU A 350 12.55 -25.81 22.81
N GLN A 351 11.68 -26.29 21.91
CA GLN A 351 11.22 -25.54 20.73
C GLN A 351 10.48 -24.27 21.14
N GLU A 352 9.57 -24.36 22.13
CA GLU A 352 8.82 -23.21 22.65
C GLU A 352 9.71 -22.19 23.36
N LYS A 353 10.85 -22.63 23.89
CA LYS A 353 11.85 -21.77 24.53
C LYS A 353 12.78 -21.09 23.53
N GLY A 354 12.86 -21.59 22.30
CA GLY A 354 13.83 -21.15 21.30
C GLY A 354 15.25 -21.64 21.56
N GLU A 355 15.39 -22.71 22.34
CA GLU A 355 16.67 -23.34 22.71
C GLU A 355 16.87 -24.69 21.99
N TYR A 356 15.98 -25.03 21.05
CA TYR A 356 16.06 -26.26 20.27
C TYR A 356 17.09 -26.12 19.15
N ASP A 357 18.22 -26.80 19.30
CA ASP A 357 19.29 -26.96 18.32
C ASP A 357 19.91 -28.34 18.53
N ILE A 358 19.47 -29.32 17.74
CA ILE A 358 19.88 -30.72 17.90
C ILE A 358 20.36 -31.30 16.57
N GLU A 359 21.23 -32.31 16.68
CA GLU A 359 21.68 -33.09 15.53
C GLU A 359 21.20 -34.54 15.68
N TYR A 360 20.58 -35.08 14.65
CA TYR A 360 20.10 -36.47 14.64
C TYR A 360 20.23 -37.09 13.25
N ARG A 361 20.16 -38.42 13.20
CA ARG A 361 20.21 -39.19 11.97
C ARG A 361 18.81 -39.43 11.44
N VAL A 362 18.63 -39.19 10.14
CA VAL A 362 17.45 -39.57 9.37
C VAL A 362 17.78 -40.79 8.52
N VAL A 363 16.97 -41.84 8.63
CA VAL A 363 17.04 -43.08 7.85
C VAL A 363 16.03 -42.99 6.72
N ARG A 364 16.55 -42.85 5.49
CA ARG A 364 15.72 -42.74 4.28
C ARG A 364 15.17 -44.11 3.86
N PRO A 365 14.10 -44.15 3.04
CA PRO A 365 13.74 -45.34 2.29
C PRO A 365 14.96 -45.89 1.53
N GLY A 366 15.28 -47.17 1.73
CA GLY A 366 16.49 -47.81 1.21
C GLY A 366 17.68 -47.84 2.19
N GLY A 367 17.54 -47.30 3.40
CA GLY A 367 18.50 -47.47 4.51
C GLY A 367 19.68 -46.50 4.50
N THR A 368 19.72 -45.53 3.57
CA THR A 368 20.75 -44.48 3.59
C THR A 368 20.51 -43.51 4.75
N ILE A 369 21.60 -43.10 5.41
CA ILE A 369 21.56 -42.20 6.57
C ILE A 369 21.95 -40.80 6.16
N ARG A 370 21.21 -39.80 6.64
CA ARG A 370 21.60 -38.39 6.62
C ARG A 370 21.72 -37.85 8.03
N TRP A 371 22.70 -37.00 8.25
CA TRP A 371 22.81 -36.20 9.47
C TRP A 371 22.08 -34.87 9.25
N VAL A 372 21.14 -34.57 10.14
CA VAL A 372 20.35 -33.34 10.10
C VAL A 372 20.63 -32.55 11.37
N ARG A 373 20.89 -31.25 11.22
CA ARG A 373 20.86 -30.28 12.31
C ARG A 373 19.55 -29.51 12.25
N ASP A 374 18.74 -29.63 13.28
CA ASP A 374 17.39 -29.09 13.34
C ASP A 374 17.29 -28.02 14.43
N ARG A 375 16.80 -26.84 14.04
CA ARG A 375 16.65 -25.67 14.91
C ARG A 375 15.23 -25.17 14.87
N ALA A 376 14.70 -24.74 16.03
CA ALA A 376 13.36 -24.20 16.12
C ALA A 376 13.34 -22.83 16.80
N PHE A 377 12.46 -21.97 16.31
CA PHE A 377 12.31 -20.58 16.71
C PHE A 377 10.81 -20.32 17.00
N PRO A 378 10.45 -19.93 18.24
CA PRO A 378 9.08 -19.64 18.59
C PRO A 378 8.65 -18.25 18.08
N VAL A 379 7.54 -18.20 17.36
CA VAL A 379 6.88 -16.95 16.97
C VAL A 379 5.82 -16.61 18.00
N LYS A 380 5.90 -15.40 18.56
CA LYS A 380 5.03 -14.93 19.64
C LYS A 380 4.06 -13.87 19.14
N ASP A 381 2.86 -13.86 19.70
CA ASP A 381 1.90 -12.76 19.50
C ASP A 381 2.24 -11.54 20.36
N ALA A 382 1.42 -10.49 20.26
CA ALA A 382 1.59 -9.25 21.03
C ALA A 382 1.49 -9.43 22.55
N SER A 383 0.91 -10.54 23.03
CA SER A 383 0.83 -10.88 24.46
C SER A 383 2.06 -11.67 24.96
N GLY A 384 2.96 -12.04 24.06
CA GLY A 384 4.13 -12.88 24.35
C GLY A 384 3.84 -14.38 24.34
N LYS A 385 2.60 -14.80 24.00
CA LYS A 385 2.23 -16.21 23.86
C LYS A 385 2.80 -16.75 22.55
N VAL A 386 3.38 -17.95 22.58
CA VAL A 386 3.84 -18.65 21.38
C VAL A 386 2.61 -19.07 20.55
N VAL A 387 2.57 -18.67 19.28
CA VAL A 387 1.47 -18.96 18.34
C VAL A 387 1.90 -19.84 17.17
N ARG A 388 3.20 -19.87 16.87
CA ARG A 388 3.80 -20.78 15.87
C ARG A 388 5.19 -21.20 16.33
N LEU A 389 5.61 -22.38 15.87
CA LEU A 389 7.01 -22.77 15.87
C LEU A 389 7.46 -22.82 14.42
N VAL A 390 8.57 -22.15 14.10
CA VAL A 390 9.21 -22.24 12.78
C VAL A 390 10.58 -22.87 12.97
N GLY A 391 11.01 -23.72 12.05
CA GLY A 391 12.31 -24.36 12.17
C GLY A 391 12.99 -24.63 10.85
N LEU A 392 14.27 -24.95 10.98
CA LEU A 392 15.18 -25.18 9.88
C LEU A 392 15.98 -26.45 10.17
N ALA A 393 15.83 -27.44 9.29
CA ALA A 393 16.59 -28.68 9.30
C ALA A 393 17.60 -28.69 8.14
N THR A 394 18.88 -28.53 8.49
CA THR A 394 20.00 -28.48 7.55
C THR A 394 20.61 -29.88 7.42
N ASP A 395 20.80 -30.38 6.20
CA ASP A 395 21.56 -31.61 5.95
C ASP A 395 23.06 -31.35 6.11
N ILE A 396 23.65 -31.89 7.17
CA ILE A 396 25.07 -31.74 7.51
C ILE A 396 25.89 -32.99 7.16
N THR A 397 25.34 -33.91 6.36
CA THR A 397 25.98 -35.19 6.02
C THR A 397 27.32 -34.98 5.31
N GLU A 398 27.35 -34.10 4.29
CA GLU A 398 28.57 -33.80 3.53
C GLU A 398 29.60 -33.05 4.38
N GLN A 399 29.15 -32.12 5.22
CA GLN A 399 30.02 -31.41 6.15
C GLN A 399 30.71 -32.37 7.13
N ARG A 400 29.95 -33.32 7.69
CA ARG A 400 30.49 -34.34 8.58
C ARG A 400 31.43 -35.30 7.85
N SER A 401 31.05 -35.82 6.67
CA SER A 401 31.91 -36.74 5.92
C SER A 401 33.24 -36.10 5.50
N THR A 402 33.21 -34.83 5.09
CA THR A 402 34.40 -34.05 4.74
C THR A 402 35.29 -33.83 5.97
N SER A 403 34.69 -33.45 7.11
CA SER A 403 35.42 -33.26 8.37
C SER A 403 36.08 -34.55 8.86
N GLU A 404 35.37 -35.68 8.75
CA GLU A 404 35.92 -37.00 9.08
C GLU A 404 37.03 -37.42 8.12
N LEU A 405 36.89 -37.15 6.82
CA LEU A 405 37.93 -37.43 5.83
C LEU A 405 39.20 -36.63 6.13
N ILE A 406 39.07 -35.32 6.38
CA ILE A 406 40.18 -34.46 6.76
C ILE A 406 40.84 -34.98 8.03
N ARG A 407 40.06 -35.37 9.05
CA ARG A 407 40.59 -35.95 10.28
C ARG A 407 41.38 -37.24 10.02
N ARG A 408 40.81 -38.18 9.23
CA ARG A 408 41.49 -39.43 8.85
C ARG A 408 42.76 -39.18 8.05
N GLN A 409 42.75 -38.21 7.14
CA GLN A 409 43.94 -37.81 6.39
C GLN A 409 45.01 -37.21 7.31
N ALA A 410 44.61 -36.35 8.25
CA ALA A 410 45.52 -35.78 9.24
C ALA A 410 46.14 -36.86 10.15
N ASP A 411 45.34 -37.83 10.61
CA ASP A 411 45.81 -38.94 11.43
C ASP A 411 46.74 -39.88 10.64
N ALA A 412 46.40 -40.22 9.39
CA ALA A 412 47.27 -41.00 8.51
C ALA A 412 48.59 -40.28 8.19
N LEU A 413 48.55 -38.97 7.96
CA LEU A 413 49.76 -38.15 7.77
C LEU A 413 50.61 -38.11 9.06
N ARG A 414 49.99 -38.08 10.24
CA ARG A 414 50.71 -38.17 11.52
C ARG A 414 51.44 -39.50 11.65
N GLU A 415 50.75 -40.62 11.42
CA GLU A 415 51.33 -41.97 11.51
C GLU A 415 52.52 -42.18 10.57
N LEU A 416 52.49 -41.62 9.35
CA LEU A 416 53.56 -41.77 8.37
C LEU A 416 54.80 -40.89 8.64
N SER A 417 54.71 -39.87 9.51
CA SER A 417 55.71 -38.80 9.60
C SER A 417 56.83 -39.02 10.63
N THR A 418 56.68 -39.96 11.56
CA THR A 418 57.68 -40.34 12.59
C THR A 418 57.73 -41.85 12.83
N PRO A 419 57.99 -42.68 11.80
CA PRO A 419 58.04 -44.13 11.99
C PRO A 419 59.28 -44.53 12.80
N LEU A 420 59.11 -45.45 13.75
CA LEU A 420 60.22 -46.14 14.38
C LEU A 420 60.56 -47.39 13.57
N VAL A 421 61.73 -47.41 12.95
CA VAL A 421 62.14 -48.42 11.96
C VAL A 421 63.24 -49.31 12.55
N PRO A 422 63.01 -50.63 12.73
CA PRO A 422 64.07 -51.57 13.07
C PRO A 422 65.03 -51.76 11.88
N ILE A 423 66.30 -51.38 12.06
CA ILE A 423 67.34 -51.51 11.01
C ILE A 423 68.11 -52.82 11.15
N GLY A 424 68.08 -53.43 12.34
CA GLY A 424 68.65 -54.74 12.63
C GLY A 424 68.45 -55.11 14.09
N GLN A 425 68.88 -56.32 14.49
CA GLN A 425 68.79 -56.74 15.90
C GLN A 425 69.50 -55.74 16.83
N GLY A 426 68.72 -55.14 17.73
CA GLY A 426 69.17 -54.16 18.73
C GLY A 426 69.37 -52.74 18.20
N VAL A 427 68.99 -52.43 16.95
CA VAL A 427 69.16 -51.10 16.35
C VAL A 427 67.83 -50.56 15.81
N LEU A 428 67.44 -49.38 16.31
CA LEU A 428 66.28 -48.64 15.83
C LEU A 428 66.71 -47.35 15.13
N ALA A 429 65.97 -46.94 14.11
CA ALA A 429 66.10 -45.63 13.49
C ALA A 429 64.75 -44.91 13.53
N MET A 430 64.77 -43.64 13.90
CA MET A 430 63.60 -42.77 13.95
C MET A 430 63.86 -41.52 13.11
N PRO A 431 63.49 -41.52 11.82
CA PRO A 431 63.49 -40.33 11.01
C PRO A 431 62.40 -39.36 11.47
N ILE A 432 62.78 -38.10 11.68
CA ILE A 432 61.87 -37.00 11.98
C ILE A 432 61.74 -36.14 10.72
N VAL A 433 60.54 -36.15 10.12
CA VAL A 433 60.27 -35.45 8.85
C VAL A 433 59.28 -34.30 9.07
N GLY A 434 59.60 -33.09 8.63
CA GLY A 434 58.72 -31.92 8.69
C GLY A 434 58.94 -31.04 9.93
N VAL A 435 57.95 -30.22 10.27
CA VAL A 435 58.06 -29.25 11.38
C VAL A 435 58.00 -29.97 12.73
N LEU A 436 59.00 -29.76 13.58
CA LEU A 436 59.05 -30.32 14.93
C LEU A 436 58.64 -29.24 15.93
N ASP A 437 57.41 -29.34 16.47
CA ASP A 437 56.91 -28.46 17.53
C ASP A 437 56.97 -29.15 18.91
N SER A 438 56.55 -28.45 19.97
CA SER A 438 56.60 -28.96 21.34
C SER A 438 55.73 -30.19 21.58
N ALA A 439 54.53 -30.26 20.97
CA ALA A 439 53.64 -31.42 21.11
C ALA A 439 54.24 -32.64 20.39
N ARG A 440 54.79 -32.41 19.20
CA ARG A 440 55.45 -33.42 18.39
C ARG A 440 56.74 -33.92 19.02
N ALA A 441 57.55 -33.05 19.64
CA ALA A 441 58.77 -33.46 20.32
C ALA A 441 58.47 -34.38 21.52
N ARG A 442 57.37 -34.14 22.24
CA ARG A 442 56.90 -35.05 23.30
C ARG A 442 56.45 -36.39 22.75
N GLN A 443 55.70 -36.40 21.65
CA GLN A 443 55.29 -37.64 21.01
C GLN A 443 56.48 -38.47 20.51
N VAL A 444 57.47 -37.81 19.90
CA VAL A 444 58.73 -38.44 19.47
C VAL A 444 59.43 -39.12 20.65
N LEU A 445 59.50 -38.44 21.80
CA LEU A 445 60.08 -38.98 23.02
C LEU A 445 59.33 -40.23 23.49
N GLU A 446 58.00 -40.16 23.63
CA GLU A 446 57.17 -41.27 24.12
C GLU A 446 57.31 -42.50 23.20
N THR A 447 57.14 -42.33 21.90
CA THR A 447 57.29 -43.41 20.91
C THR A 447 58.70 -44.00 20.92
N LEU A 448 59.73 -43.17 21.09
CA LEU A 448 61.11 -43.65 21.15
C LEU A 448 61.36 -44.53 22.39
N LEU A 449 60.94 -44.09 23.57
CA LEU A 449 61.17 -44.81 24.82
C LEU A 449 60.41 -46.14 24.86
N GLU A 450 59.14 -46.14 24.42
CA GLU A 450 58.35 -47.37 24.28
C GLU A 450 59.01 -48.35 23.30
N GLY A 451 59.49 -47.83 22.17
CA GLY A 451 60.20 -48.58 21.16
C GLY A 451 61.49 -49.24 21.64
N ILE A 452 62.30 -48.52 22.43
CA ILE A 452 63.53 -49.04 23.02
C ILE A 452 63.24 -50.28 23.87
N VAL A 453 62.23 -50.20 24.73
CA VAL A 453 61.83 -51.30 25.62
C VAL A 453 61.26 -52.46 24.80
N ALA A 454 60.33 -52.17 23.89
CA ALA A 454 59.65 -53.18 23.09
C ALA A 454 60.61 -53.99 22.18
N HIS A 455 61.65 -53.33 21.65
CA HIS A 455 62.61 -53.96 20.73
C HIS A 455 63.96 -54.29 21.36
N ALA A 456 64.12 -54.09 22.68
CA ALA A 456 65.39 -54.25 23.41
C ALA A 456 66.57 -53.58 22.67
N ALA A 457 66.37 -52.33 22.26
CA ALA A 457 67.33 -51.61 21.44
C ALA A 457 68.56 -51.19 22.26
N GLU A 458 69.75 -51.51 21.75
CA GLU A 458 71.03 -51.07 22.31
C GLU A 458 71.47 -49.74 21.69
N VAL A 459 71.08 -49.49 20.42
CA VAL A 459 71.41 -48.27 19.69
C VAL A 459 70.17 -47.70 19.01
N VAL A 460 69.97 -46.40 19.15
CA VAL A 460 68.90 -45.64 18.51
C VAL A 460 69.52 -44.56 17.62
N ILE A 461 69.06 -44.48 16.38
CA ILE A 461 69.43 -43.42 15.45
C ILE A 461 68.26 -42.45 15.35
N LEU A 462 68.44 -41.21 15.77
CA LEU A 462 67.44 -40.16 15.62
C LEU A 462 67.87 -39.24 14.47
N ASP A 463 67.18 -39.36 13.34
CA ASP A 463 67.52 -38.63 12.11
C ASP A 463 66.70 -37.35 12.00
N VAL A 464 67.38 -36.21 12.19
CA VAL A 464 66.78 -34.88 12.15
C VAL A 464 66.97 -34.18 10.79
N THR A 465 67.40 -34.91 9.76
CA THR A 465 67.66 -34.37 8.41
C THR A 465 66.44 -33.63 7.83
N GLY A 466 65.23 -34.13 8.12
CA GLY A 466 63.96 -33.59 7.64
C GLY A 466 63.36 -32.48 8.50
N VAL A 467 64.02 -32.09 9.60
CA VAL A 467 63.54 -31.05 10.52
C VAL A 467 63.92 -29.68 9.99
N GLY A 468 62.96 -28.75 10.01
CA GLY A 468 63.17 -27.34 9.66
C GLY A 468 63.86 -26.55 10.78
N VAL A 469 63.45 -25.30 10.97
CA VAL A 469 63.98 -24.45 12.06
C VAL A 469 63.63 -25.08 13.41
N VAL A 470 64.63 -25.20 14.29
CA VAL A 470 64.50 -25.74 15.66
C VAL A 470 64.57 -24.60 16.66
N ASP A 471 63.55 -24.50 17.52
CA ASP A 471 63.56 -23.56 18.64
C ASP A 471 64.22 -24.14 19.90
N ALA A 472 64.32 -23.33 20.96
CA ALA A 472 64.96 -23.73 22.20
C ALA A 472 64.25 -24.88 22.93
N GLN A 473 62.92 -24.93 22.84
CA GLN A 473 62.11 -25.91 23.53
C GLN A 473 62.24 -27.29 22.86
N VAL A 474 62.28 -27.30 21.53
CA VAL A 474 62.52 -28.49 20.72
C VAL A 474 63.94 -29.01 20.88
N ALA A 475 64.95 -28.12 20.91
CA ALA A 475 66.34 -28.50 21.20
C ALA A 475 66.48 -29.18 22.57
N SER A 476 65.82 -28.62 23.60
CA SER A 476 65.78 -29.23 24.94
C SER A 476 65.13 -30.62 24.90
N ALA A 477 64.01 -30.78 24.18
CA ALA A 477 63.30 -32.05 24.10
C ALA A 477 64.14 -33.17 23.43
N LEU A 478 64.91 -32.84 22.39
CA LEU A 478 65.83 -33.80 21.74
C LEU A 478 66.95 -34.26 22.68
N VAL A 479 67.50 -33.34 23.48
CA VAL A 479 68.52 -33.67 24.49
C VAL A 479 67.92 -34.52 25.61
N SER A 480 66.74 -34.17 26.11
CA SER A 480 66.01 -34.99 27.10
C SER A 480 65.71 -36.39 26.58
N ALA A 481 65.34 -36.54 25.31
CA ALA A 481 65.15 -37.85 24.68
C ALA A 481 66.42 -38.70 24.66
N THR A 482 67.55 -38.08 24.36
CA THR A 482 68.85 -38.75 24.38
C THR A 482 69.22 -39.23 25.80
N GLN A 483 68.99 -38.39 26.81
CA GLN A 483 69.26 -38.73 28.20
C GLN A 483 68.33 -39.84 28.72
N ALA A 484 67.03 -39.74 28.43
CA ALA A 484 66.04 -40.73 28.85
C ALA A 484 66.29 -42.10 28.22
N ALA A 485 66.60 -42.15 26.92
CA ALA A 485 66.94 -43.39 26.22
C ALA A 485 68.18 -44.09 26.82
N ARG A 486 69.18 -43.31 27.26
CA ARG A 486 70.36 -43.87 27.96
C ARG A 486 70.06 -44.48 29.31
N LEU A 487 69.13 -43.89 30.06
CA LEU A 487 68.67 -44.48 31.32
C LEU A 487 68.03 -45.86 31.08
N LEU A 488 67.46 -46.09 29.89
CA LEU A 488 66.95 -47.39 29.44
C LEU A 488 68.03 -48.30 28.84
N GLY A 489 69.30 -47.89 28.86
CA GLY A 489 70.43 -48.69 28.36
C GLY A 489 70.68 -48.57 26.85
N ALA A 490 69.98 -47.67 26.15
CA ALA A 490 70.16 -47.45 24.72
C ALA A 490 71.06 -46.23 24.45
N GLU A 491 72.04 -46.39 23.56
CA GLU A 491 72.87 -45.29 23.08
C GLU A 491 72.19 -44.57 21.91
N VAL A 492 71.96 -43.26 22.06
CA VAL A 492 71.33 -42.44 21.00
C VAL A 492 72.40 -41.77 20.14
N LEU A 493 72.18 -41.86 18.84
CA LEU A 493 72.98 -41.29 17.76
C LEU A 493 72.14 -40.26 17.00
N LEU A 494 72.57 -39.00 16.97
CA LEU A 494 71.90 -37.97 16.18
C LEU A 494 72.51 -37.91 14.76
N THR A 495 71.66 -37.97 13.74
CA THR A 495 72.08 -37.79 12.33
C THR A 495 71.38 -36.61 11.68
N GLY A 496 72.04 -35.96 10.70
CA GLY A 496 71.42 -34.90 9.91
C GLY A 496 71.35 -33.52 10.57
N LEU A 497 72.16 -33.28 11.60
CA LEU A 497 72.24 -31.97 12.28
C LEU A 497 72.75 -30.89 11.32
N ARG A 498 71.93 -29.87 11.10
CA ARG A 498 72.27 -28.69 10.30
C ARG A 498 73.00 -27.63 11.16
N PRO A 499 73.79 -26.72 10.55
CA PRO A 499 74.57 -25.72 11.29
C PRO A 499 73.74 -24.81 12.20
N ASP A 500 72.55 -24.41 11.74
CA ASP A 500 71.58 -23.60 12.50
C ASP A 500 71.09 -24.32 13.75
N VAL A 501 70.74 -25.61 13.64
CA VAL A 501 70.32 -26.43 14.80
C VAL A 501 71.47 -26.62 15.78
N ALA A 502 72.69 -26.87 15.30
CA ALA A 502 73.88 -26.99 16.14
C ALA A 502 74.16 -25.68 16.89
N HIS A 503 74.03 -24.52 16.23
CA HIS A 503 74.16 -23.21 16.86
C HIS A 503 73.12 -22.98 17.95
N THR A 504 71.85 -23.35 17.73
CA THR A 504 70.79 -23.24 18.75
C THR A 504 71.10 -24.09 19.97
N ILE A 505 71.51 -25.36 19.80
CA ILE A 505 71.81 -26.26 20.93
C ILE A 505 73.00 -25.74 21.74
N VAL A 506 74.06 -25.26 21.08
CA VAL A 506 75.23 -24.69 21.75
C VAL A 506 74.88 -23.38 22.46
N GLY A 507 74.07 -22.51 21.84
CA GLY A 507 73.63 -21.25 22.41
C GLY A 507 72.80 -21.39 23.69
N LEU A 508 72.15 -22.55 23.89
CA LEU A 508 71.37 -22.87 25.09
C LEU A 508 72.21 -23.48 26.23
N GLY A 509 73.51 -23.73 26.00
CA GLY A 509 74.39 -24.32 27.01
C GLY A 509 74.10 -25.80 27.31
N LEU A 510 73.45 -26.52 26.40
CA LEU A 510 73.17 -27.95 26.55
C LEU A 510 74.46 -28.77 26.32
N ASP A 511 74.81 -29.64 27.27
CA ASP A 511 76.01 -30.48 27.18
C ASP A 511 75.80 -31.64 26.19
N LEU A 512 76.45 -31.52 25.03
CA LEU A 512 76.50 -32.53 23.98
C LEU A 512 77.71 -33.46 24.08
N GLY A 513 78.62 -33.27 25.05
CA GLY A 513 79.90 -33.98 25.12
C GLY A 513 79.77 -35.50 25.22
N THR A 514 78.59 -35.97 25.56
CA THR A 514 78.27 -37.39 25.63
C THR A 514 77.52 -37.90 24.40
N ILE A 515 76.87 -37.06 23.58
CA ILE A 515 75.99 -37.47 22.47
C ILE A 515 76.79 -37.77 21.20
N VAL A 516 76.61 -38.96 20.63
CA VAL A 516 77.27 -39.33 19.37
C VAL A 516 76.52 -38.68 18.21
N THR A 517 77.23 -38.00 17.31
CA THR A 517 76.65 -37.35 16.14
C THR A 517 77.29 -37.84 14.84
N ARG A 518 76.50 -37.91 13.76
CA ARG A 518 76.98 -38.19 12.40
C ARG A 518 76.31 -37.24 11.41
N SER A 519 77.01 -36.91 10.33
CA SER A 519 76.50 -35.97 9.33
C SER A 519 75.32 -36.53 8.52
N THR A 520 75.26 -37.84 8.30
CA THR A 520 74.19 -38.49 7.52
C THR A 520 73.65 -39.75 8.19
N LEU A 521 72.40 -40.10 7.90
CA LEU A 521 71.77 -41.34 8.34
C LEU A 521 72.59 -42.58 7.93
N GLU A 522 73.16 -42.59 6.72
CA GLU A 522 74.00 -43.70 6.23
C GLU A 522 75.23 -43.92 7.15
N MET A 523 75.93 -42.84 7.51
CA MET A 523 77.05 -42.92 8.46
C MET A 523 76.58 -43.35 9.84
N GLY A 524 75.37 -42.94 10.23
CA GLY A 524 74.74 -43.36 11.47
C GLY A 524 74.51 -44.87 11.54
N ILE A 525 73.89 -45.43 10.51
CA ILE A 525 73.61 -46.87 10.39
C ILE A 525 74.92 -47.67 10.39
N ARG A 526 75.92 -47.24 9.61
CA ARG A 526 77.23 -47.90 9.56
C ARG A 526 77.91 -47.93 10.93
N TRP A 527 77.83 -46.82 11.67
CA TRP A 527 78.39 -46.73 13.01
C TRP A 527 77.66 -47.64 14.00
N ALA A 528 76.32 -47.60 14.04
CA ALA A 528 75.50 -48.42 14.94
C ALA A 528 75.76 -49.93 14.78
N LEU A 529 75.85 -50.40 13.53
CA LEU A 529 76.16 -51.79 13.23
C LEU A 529 77.60 -52.20 13.61
N SER A 530 78.54 -51.25 13.60
CA SER A 530 79.95 -51.49 13.94
C SER A 530 80.20 -51.54 15.45
N GLU A 531 79.53 -50.70 16.24
CA GLU A 531 79.66 -50.70 17.70
C GLU A 531 79.08 -51.96 18.33
N ARG A 532 77.99 -52.52 17.75
CA ARG A 532 77.51 -53.85 18.14
C ARG A 532 78.56 -54.95 17.97
N LYS A 533 79.37 -54.89 16.89
CA LYS A 533 80.45 -55.87 16.68
C LYS A 533 81.58 -55.70 17.70
N ARG A 534 81.86 -54.47 18.15
CA ARG A 534 82.81 -54.18 19.23
C ARG A 534 82.30 -54.67 20.59
N GLY A 535 81.03 -54.43 20.92
CA GLY A 535 80.39 -54.92 22.15
C GLY A 535 80.39 -56.44 22.27
N LYS A 536 80.06 -57.16 21.17
CA LYS A 536 80.13 -58.63 21.13
C LYS A 536 81.56 -59.18 21.20
N ASN A 537 82.55 -58.50 20.60
CA ASN A 537 83.96 -58.92 20.71
C ASN A 537 84.56 -58.61 22.09
N ALA A 538 84.11 -57.54 22.77
CA ALA A 538 84.53 -57.20 24.12
C ALA A 538 83.96 -58.19 25.17
N SER A 539 82.75 -58.70 24.97
CA SER A 539 82.19 -59.77 25.81
C SER A 539 82.87 -61.13 25.57
N PHE A 540 83.22 -61.46 24.31
CA PHE A 540 83.96 -62.68 23.98
C PHE A 540 85.39 -62.69 24.56
N ARG A 541 86.08 -61.54 24.60
CA ARG A 541 87.46 -61.45 25.11
C ARG A 541 87.57 -61.53 26.64
N LYS A 542 86.47 -61.31 27.37
CA LYS A 542 86.39 -61.54 28.83
C LYS A 542 86.07 -63.00 29.20
N GLY A 543 85.67 -63.84 28.24
CA GLY A 543 85.28 -65.24 28.48
C GLY A 543 86.39 -66.28 28.27
N SER A 544 87.55 -65.92 27.73
CA SER A 544 88.68 -66.84 27.45
C SER A 544 89.87 -66.71 28.40
N GLY A 545 89.65 -66.06 29.55
CA GLY A 545 90.64 -65.91 30.61
C GLY A 545 90.07 -66.29 31.96
N LYS A 546 89.69 -67.57 32.12
CA LYS A 546 89.70 -68.32 33.38
C LYS A 546 89.46 -69.80 33.12
#